data_AF-S2LGQ9-F1
#
_entry.id   AF-S2LGQ9-F1
#
_cell.length_a   1.000
_cell.length_b   1.000
_cell.length_c   1.000
_cell.angle_alpha   90.00
_cell.angle_beta   90.00
_cell.angle_gamma   90.00
#
_symmetry.space_group_name_H-M   'P 1'
#
loop_
_entity.id
_entity.type
_entity.pdbx_description
1 polymer ?
#
loop_
_entity_poly.entity_id
_entity_poly.type
_entity_poly.pdbx_seq_one_letter_code
_entity_poly.pdbx_strand_id
1 'polypeptide(L)'
;MYESNIDWILAIVSGLAGIGIGALGYHLLNANVARNQKVRQRLAETELELSQVKDSLNDHFARAADLVSSIQRQSQELEQQLAQGAEQLCDDLQIRRRFASSSHEDAESTTESPTMPRDYADGDHGTLAEDFGLRRGEEEPAAQPPRY
;
A
#
# COMPACT_ATOMS: atom_id res chain seq x y z
N MET A 1 -47.16 52.83 35.36
CA MET A 1 -45.77 53.28 35.61
C MET A 1 -44.78 52.12 35.73
N TYR A 2 -45.12 50.97 36.34
CA TYR A 2 -44.20 49.82 36.44
C TYR A 2 -43.98 49.05 35.12
N GLU A 3 -45.00 48.92 34.27
CA GLU A 3 -44.89 48.17 33.01
C GLU A 3 -43.86 48.77 32.04
N SER A 4 -43.87 50.11 31.87
CA SER A 4 -42.93 50.79 30.97
C SER A 4 -41.45 50.67 31.39
N ASN A 5 -41.17 50.45 32.68
CA ASN A 5 -39.81 50.23 33.17
C ASN A 5 -39.32 48.81 32.88
N ILE A 6 -40.22 47.83 32.93
CA ILE A 6 -39.93 46.42 32.66
C ILE A 6 -39.60 46.21 31.18
N ASP A 7 -40.34 46.86 30.27
CA ASP A 7 -40.12 46.72 28.82
C ASP A 7 -38.73 47.19 28.37
N TRP A 8 -38.29 48.35 28.87
CA TRP A 8 -36.96 48.88 28.54
C TRP A 8 -35.82 48.06 29.16
N ILE A 9 -36.00 47.56 30.39
CA ILE A 9 -35.03 46.67 31.04
C ILE A 9 -34.92 45.36 30.27
N LEU A 10 -36.04 44.76 29.85
CA LEU A 10 -36.04 43.55 29.01
C LEU A 10 -35.34 43.78 27.66
N ALA A 11 -35.54 44.94 27.04
CA ALA A 11 -34.84 45.31 25.81
C ALA A 11 -33.32 45.38 25.99
N ILE A 12 -32.84 45.97 27.10
CA ILE A 12 -31.40 46.04 27.40
C ILE A 12 -30.85 44.63 27.68
N VAL A 13 -31.52 43.85 28.54
CA VAL A 13 -31.05 42.52 28.95
C VAL A 13 -31.00 41.56 27.75
N SER A 14 -32.02 41.55 26.91
CA SER A 14 -32.04 40.73 25.68
C SER A 14 -30.99 41.19 24.67
N GLY A 15 -30.76 42.50 24.54
CA GLY A 15 -29.67 43.04 23.72
C GLY A 15 -28.30 42.58 24.20
N LEU A 16 -28.02 42.66 25.52
CA LEU A 16 -26.76 42.19 26.09
C LEU A 16 -26.59 40.67 25.95
N ALA A 17 -27.64 39.90 26.19
CA ALA A 17 -27.62 38.46 26.01
C ALA A 17 -27.37 38.07 24.55
N GLY A 18 -28.03 38.76 23.61
CA GLY A 18 -27.84 38.57 22.17
C GLY A 18 -26.43 38.90 21.71
N ILE A 19 -25.83 40.00 22.20
CA ILE A 19 -24.44 40.36 21.91
C ILE A 19 -23.49 39.28 22.45
N GLY A 20 -23.70 38.80 23.67
CA GLY A 20 -22.89 37.74 24.26
C GLY A 20 -22.93 36.45 23.43
N ILE A 21 -24.14 36.01 23.06
CA ILE A 21 -24.34 34.81 22.24
C ILE A 21 -23.78 35.02 20.83
N GLY A 22 -23.98 36.19 20.23
CA GLY A 22 -23.47 36.53 18.90
C GLY A 22 -21.95 36.56 18.85
N ALA A 23 -21.30 37.16 19.84
CA ALA A 23 -19.84 37.20 19.95
C ALA A 23 -19.26 35.79 20.16
N LEU A 24 -19.90 34.98 21.00
CA LEU A 24 -19.47 33.60 21.24
C LEU A 24 -19.64 32.73 19.98
N GLY A 25 -20.76 32.88 19.28
CA GLY A 25 -21.01 32.23 17.99
C GLY A 25 -19.96 32.63 16.95
N TYR A 26 -19.70 33.94 16.79
CA TYR A 26 -18.69 34.43 15.86
C TYR A 26 -17.29 33.87 16.17
N HIS A 27 -16.90 33.84 17.44
CA HIS A 27 -15.61 33.31 17.86
C HIS A 27 -15.47 31.81 17.55
N LEU A 28 -16.51 31.01 17.80
CA LEU A 28 -16.52 29.58 17.49
C LEU A 28 -16.49 29.32 15.97
N LEU A 29 -17.29 30.05 15.20
CA LEU A 29 -17.31 29.92 13.74
C LEU A 29 -15.96 30.32 13.14
N ASN A 30 -15.36 31.43 13.57
CA ASN A 30 -14.05 31.88 13.09
C ASN A 30 -12.93 30.88 13.43
N ALA A 31 -12.94 30.34 14.66
CA ALA A 31 -11.99 29.28 15.05
C ALA A 31 -12.18 28.00 14.22
N ASN A 32 -13.41 27.67 13.83
CA ASN A 32 -13.70 26.51 12.98
C ASN A 32 -13.22 26.72 11.54
N VAL A 33 -13.41 27.91 10.97
CA VAL A 33 -12.93 28.24 9.61
C VAL A 33 -11.41 28.13 9.51
N ALA A 34 -10.67 28.69 10.47
CA ALA A 34 -9.21 28.60 10.51
C ALA A 34 -8.74 27.13 10.61
N ARG A 35 -9.44 26.31 11.40
CA ARG A 35 -9.16 24.87 11.52
C ARG A 35 -9.41 24.13 10.21
N ASN A 36 -10.52 24.44 9.52
CA ASN A 36 -10.86 23.79 8.24
C ASN A 36 -9.84 24.14 7.14
N GLN A 37 -9.37 25.39 7.09
CA GLN A 37 -8.32 25.80 6.18
C GLN A 37 -7.01 25.03 6.41
N LYS A 38 -6.61 24.84 7.67
CA LYS A 38 -5.42 24.04 8.01
C LYS A 38 -5.56 22.57 7.57
N VAL A 39 -6.75 21.98 7.73
CA VAL A 39 -7.02 20.61 7.28
C VAL A 39 -6.93 20.51 5.75
N ARG A 40 -7.50 21.48 5.02
CA ARG A 40 -7.40 21.54 3.55
C ARG A 40 -5.96 21.69 3.07
N GLN A 41 -5.16 22.53 3.75
CA GLN A 41 -3.73 22.68 3.44
C GLN A 41 -2.98 21.36 3.64
N ARG A 42 -3.21 20.68 4.77
CA ARG A 42 -2.62 19.36 5.03
C ARG A 42 -2.98 18.35 3.94
N LEU A 43 -4.24 18.35 3.49
CA LEU A 43 -4.69 17.45 2.44
C LEU A 43 -3.96 17.73 1.10
N ALA A 44 -3.81 19.01 0.74
CA ALA A 44 -3.08 19.42 -0.45
C ALA A 44 -1.57 19.08 -0.35
N GLU A 45 -0.96 19.26 0.82
CA GLU A 45 0.43 18.84 1.09
C GLU A 45 0.58 17.31 0.89
N THR A 46 -0.31 16.51 1.47
CA THR A 46 -0.25 15.04 1.33
C THR A 46 -0.50 14.56 -0.10
N GLU A 47 -1.38 15.23 -0.85
CA GLU A 47 -1.65 14.88 -2.24
C GLU A 47 -0.43 15.17 -3.13
N LEU A 48 0.27 16.28 -2.85
CA LEU A 48 1.52 16.62 -3.52
C LEU A 48 2.62 15.60 -3.20
N GLU A 49 2.76 15.18 -1.94
CA GLU A 49 3.72 14.13 -1.54
C GLU A 49 3.41 12.80 -2.25
N LEU A 50 2.13 12.40 -2.31
CA LEU A 50 1.72 11.20 -3.04
C LEU A 50 2.04 11.30 -4.54
N SER A 51 1.85 12.46 -5.15
CA SER A 51 2.21 12.66 -6.56
C SER A 51 3.71 12.48 -6.77
N GLN A 52 4.54 13.07 -5.90
CA GLN A 52 6.00 12.92 -6.00
C GLN A 52 6.47 11.48 -5.83
N VAL A 53 5.88 10.73 -4.90
CA VAL A 53 6.19 9.30 -4.72
C VAL A 53 5.77 8.50 -5.95
N LYS A 54 4.61 8.78 -6.54
CA LYS A 54 4.16 8.13 -7.77
C LYS A 54 5.09 8.41 -8.94
N ASP A 55 5.52 9.65 -9.10
CA ASP A 55 6.45 10.04 -10.18
C ASP A 55 7.81 9.35 -10.00
N SER A 56 8.33 9.32 -8.77
CA SER A 56 9.57 8.61 -8.42
C SER A 56 9.47 7.10 -8.68
N LEU A 57 8.36 6.46 -8.30
CA LEU A 57 8.12 5.05 -8.57
C LEU A 57 8.06 4.77 -10.07
N ASN A 58 7.39 5.63 -10.86
CA ASN A 58 7.32 5.46 -12.30
C ASN A 58 8.71 5.47 -12.95
N ASP A 59 9.58 6.40 -12.53
CA ASP A 59 10.97 6.45 -13.01
C ASP A 59 11.78 5.21 -12.58
N HIS A 60 11.58 4.73 -11.35
CA HIS A 60 12.20 3.49 -10.88
C HIS A 60 11.70 2.25 -11.63
N PHE A 61 10.41 2.17 -11.96
CA PHE A 61 9.84 1.08 -12.75
C PHE A 61 10.31 1.12 -14.20
N ALA A 62 10.47 2.29 -14.79
CA ALA A 62 11.07 2.42 -16.12
C ALA A 62 12.52 1.89 -16.12
N ARG A 63 13.34 2.33 -15.15
CA ARG A 63 14.71 1.82 -14.98
C ARG A 63 14.76 0.32 -14.65
N ALA A 64 13.81 -0.18 -13.86
CA ALA A 64 13.71 -1.61 -13.54
C ALA A 64 13.31 -2.44 -14.77
N ALA A 65 12.40 -1.95 -15.61
CA ALA A 65 12.02 -2.60 -16.86
C ALA A 65 13.21 -2.67 -17.83
N ASP A 66 13.99 -1.59 -17.93
CA ASP A 66 15.22 -1.58 -18.71
C ASP A 66 16.23 -2.63 -18.18
N LEU A 67 16.41 -2.69 -16.85
CA LEU A 67 17.31 -3.66 -16.22
C LEU A 67 16.84 -5.10 -16.43
N VAL A 68 15.55 -5.38 -16.27
CA VAL A 68 14.95 -6.70 -16.56
C VAL A 68 15.19 -7.08 -18.02
N SER A 69 15.00 -6.14 -18.96
CA SER A 69 15.27 -6.40 -20.38
C SER A 69 16.74 -6.73 -20.63
N SER A 70 17.66 -6.09 -19.91
CA SER A 70 19.10 -6.35 -20.02
C SER A 70 19.47 -7.74 -19.49
N ILE A 71 18.87 -8.16 -18.37
CA ILE A 71 19.07 -9.50 -17.80
C ILE A 71 18.52 -10.56 -18.76
N GLN A 72 17.34 -10.34 -19.35
CA GLN A 72 16.76 -11.28 -20.31
C GLN A 72 17.67 -11.45 -21.53
N ARG A 73 18.24 -10.35 -22.06
CA ARG A 73 19.22 -10.40 -23.15
C ARG A 73 20.49 -11.16 -22.76
N GLN A 74 21.04 -10.89 -21.57
CA GLN A 74 22.23 -11.58 -21.07
C GLN A 74 21.97 -13.09 -20.86
N SER A 75 20.77 -13.47 -20.41
CA SER A 75 20.37 -14.87 -20.29
C SER A 75 20.33 -15.56 -21.66
N GLN A 76 19.72 -14.92 -22.66
CA GLN A 76 19.68 -15.46 -24.03
C GLN A 76 21.07 -15.56 -24.66
N GLU A 77 21.93 -14.58 -24.42
CA GLU A 77 23.32 -14.61 -24.91
C GLU A 77 24.11 -15.75 -24.26
N LEU A 78 23.93 -15.98 -22.96
CA LEU A 78 24.56 -17.09 -22.25
C LEU A 78 24.06 -18.43 -22.79
N GLU A 79 22.76 -18.60 -23.02
CA GLU A 79 22.21 -19.80 -23.66
C GLU A 79 22.81 -20.04 -25.05
N GLN A 80 22.94 -18.99 -25.86
CA GLN A 80 23.57 -19.10 -27.18
C GLN A 80 25.05 -19.48 -27.09
N GLN A 81 25.81 -18.88 -26.16
CA GLN A 81 27.21 -19.23 -25.93
C GLN A 81 27.35 -20.66 -25.39
N LEU A 82 26.41 -21.11 -24.57
CA LEU A 82 26.40 -22.47 -24.05
C LEU A 82 26.04 -23.49 -25.14
N ALA A 83 25.10 -23.15 -26.03
CA ALA A 83 24.75 -23.99 -27.18
C ALA A 83 25.92 -24.08 -28.19
N GLN A 84 26.58 -22.95 -28.49
CA GLN A 84 27.76 -22.92 -29.37
C GLN A 84 28.97 -23.59 -28.73
N GLY A 85 29.20 -23.37 -27.43
CA GLY A 85 30.25 -24.01 -26.66
C GLY A 85 30.02 -25.51 -26.53
N ALA A 86 28.77 -25.95 -26.31
CA ALA A 86 28.39 -27.34 -26.40
C ALA A 86 28.70 -27.87 -27.80
N GLU A 87 28.28 -27.22 -28.88
CA GLU A 87 28.58 -27.69 -30.24
C GLU A 87 30.09 -27.80 -30.56
N GLN A 88 30.93 -26.93 -29.98
CA GLN A 88 32.39 -26.97 -30.16
C GLN A 88 33.12 -27.96 -29.23
N LEU A 89 32.67 -28.15 -27.98
CA LEU A 89 33.29 -29.10 -27.03
C LEU A 89 32.70 -30.51 -27.11
N CYS A 90 31.51 -30.67 -27.70
CA CYS A 90 30.75 -31.92 -27.71
C CYS A 90 30.84 -32.58 -29.10
N ASP A 91 31.98 -33.22 -29.36
CA ASP A 91 32.05 -34.36 -30.30
C ASP A 91 31.46 -35.64 -29.66
N ASP A 92 31.07 -35.57 -28.38
CA ASP A 92 30.46 -36.66 -27.62
C ASP A 92 28.92 -36.62 -27.67
N LEU A 93 28.34 -37.48 -28.51
CA LEU A 93 26.90 -37.65 -28.77
C LEU A 93 25.99 -37.68 -27.52
N GLN A 94 26.52 -38.00 -26.34
CA GLN A 94 25.74 -38.10 -25.10
C GLN A 94 25.35 -36.74 -24.49
N ILE A 95 26.21 -35.72 -24.60
CA ILE A 95 25.93 -34.39 -24.04
C ILE A 95 24.93 -33.63 -24.94
N ARG A 96 25.02 -33.79 -26.26
CA ARG A 96 24.01 -33.30 -27.23
C ARG A 96 22.60 -33.79 -26.89
N ARG A 97 22.44 -35.05 -26.47
CA ARG A 97 21.13 -35.63 -26.13
C ARG A 97 20.52 -35.04 -24.85
N ARG A 98 21.33 -34.65 -23.86
CA ARG A 98 20.85 -33.99 -22.63
C ARG A 98 20.41 -32.54 -22.86
N PHE A 99 21.12 -31.78 -23.69
CA PHE A 99 20.71 -30.42 -24.07
C PHE A 99 19.47 -30.41 -24.97
N ALA A 100 19.32 -31.40 -25.85
CA ALA A 100 18.12 -31.55 -26.67
C ALA A 100 16.88 -31.94 -25.83
N SER A 101 17.04 -32.68 -24.74
CA SER A 101 15.91 -33.02 -23.86
C SER A 101 15.49 -31.85 -22.97
N SER A 102 16.43 -31.01 -22.51
CA SER A 102 16.09 -29.82 -21.70
C SER A 102 15.35 -28.74 -22.49
N SER A 103 15.46 -28.72 -23.82
CA SER A 103 14.64 -27.84 -24.68
C SER A 103 13.21 -28.36 -24.93
N HIS A 104 12.87 -29.56 -24.46
CA HIS A 104 11.54 -30.18 -24.64
C HIS A 104 10.72 -30.29 -23.35
N GLU A 105 11.24 -29.81 -22.21
CA GLU A 105 10.54 -29.84 -20.91
C GLU A 105 9.80 -28.53 -20.57
N ASP A 106 9.69 -27.58 -21.51
CA ASP A 106 8.92 -26.33 -21.34
C ASP A 106 7.40 -26.47 -21.60
N ALA A 107 6.85 -27.68 -21.53
CA ALA A 107 5.41 -27.93 -21.76
C ALA A 107 4.66 -28.46 -20.53
N GLU A 108 5.25 -28.37 -19.34
CA GLU A 108 4.51 -28.59 -18.08
C GLU A 108 4.84 -27.49 -17.05
N SER A 109 4.73 -26.24 -17.51
CA SER A 109 4.52 -25.10 -16.64
C SER A 109 3.20 -25.31 -15.88
N THR A 110 3.30 -25.91 -14.69
CA THR A 110 2.33 -25.70 -13.63
C THR A 110 2.26 -24.20 -13.45
N THR A 111 1.22 -23.60 -14.04
CA THR A 111 0.92 -22.18 -13.93
C THR A 111 0.55 -21.93 -12.48
N GLU A 112 1.54 -21.69 -11.62
CA GLU A 112 1.29 -21.06 -10.33
C GLU A 112 0.70 -19.68 -10.64
N SER A 113 -0.63 -19.66 -10.60
CA SER A 113 -1.42 -18.45 -10.71
C SER A 113 -0.88 -17.45 -9.68
N PRO A 114 -0.78 -16.14 -10.01
CA PRO A 114 -0.29 -15.15 -9.05
C PRO A 114 -1.11 -15.28 -7.77
N THR A 115 -0.46 -15.74 -6.71
CA THR A 115 -1.13 -15.99 -5.44
C THR A 115 -1.63 -14.65 -4.92
N MET A 116 -2.89 -14.61 -4.47
CA MET A 116 -3.47 -13.42 -3.86
C MET A 116 -2.56 -12.96 -2.72
N PRO A 117 -2.30 -11.65 -2.55
CA PRO A 117 -1.43 -11.15 -1.50
C PRO A 117 -1.83 -11.77 -0.16
N ARG A 118 -0.86 -12.36 0.53
CA ARG A 118 -1.11 -12.95 1.86
C ARG A 118 -1.57 -11.84 2.80
N ASP A 119 -2.74 -12.03 3.40
CA ASP A 119 -3.16 -11.20 4.52
C ASP A 119 -2.33 -11.60 5.74
N TYR A 120 -1.55 -10.66 6.26
CA TYR A 120 -0.66 -10.88 7.41
C TYR A 120 -1.37 -10.59 8.75
N ALA A 121 -2.66 -10.26 8.73
CA ALA A 121 -3.47 -10.22 9.93
C ALA A 121 -3.76 -11.66 10.40
N ASP A 122 -3.22 -12.03 11.56
CA ASP A 122 -3.48 -13.32 12.20
C ASP A 122 -4.87 -13.26 12.87
N GLY A 123 -5.92 -13.61 12.12
CA GLY A 123 -7.30 -13.62 12.61
C GLY A 123 -8.02 -12.26 12.62
N ASP A 124 -9.10 -12.17 13.40
CA ASP A 124 -9.99 -10.99 13.48
C ASP A 124 -9.37 -9.82 14.28
N HIS A 125 -8.34 -10.12 15.07
CA HIS A 125 -7.66 -9.15 15.90
C HIS A 125 -6.37 -8.74 15.19
N GLY A 126 -6.40 -7.60 14.49
CA GLY A 126 -5.28 -7.11 13.68
C GLY A 126 -3.94 -7.01 14.44
N THR A 127 -2.86 -6.69 13.74
CA THR A 127 -1.47 -6.74 14.23
C THR A 127 -1.12 -5.88 15.47
N LEU A 128 -2.08 -5.10 15.97
CA LEU A 128 -1.95 -4.30 17.20
C LEU A 128 -2.61 -4.96 18.42
N ALA A 129 -3.18 -6.15 18.27
CA ALA A 129 -3.76 -6.88 19.37
C ALA A 129 -2.64 -7.35 20.33
N GLU A 130 -2.92 -7.25 21.62
CA GLU A 130 -1.97 -7.54 22.70
C GLU A 130 -1.58 -9.03 22.80
N ASP A 131 -2.35 -9.89 22.15
CA ASP A 131 -2.15 -11.34 22.00
C ASP A 131 -1.50 -11.74 20.67
N PHE A 132 -1.19 -10.78 19.79
CA PHE A 132 -0.55 -11.05 18.51
C PHE A 132 0.82 -11.73 18.72
N GLY A 133 0.94 -12.97 18.24
CA GLY A 133 2.13 -13.81 18.40
C GLY A 133 2.26 -14.53 19.75
N LEU A 134 1.28 -14.40 20.65
CA LEU A 134 1.26 -15.07 21.95
C LEU A 134 0.29 -16.26 21.92
N ARG A 135 0.77 -17.42 21.48
CA ARG A 135 -0.01 -18.67 21.49
C ARG A 135 -0.22 -19.15 22.94
N ARG A 136 -1.26 -18.66 23.61
CA ARG A 136 -1.70 -19.16 24.93
C ARG A 136 -2.34 -20.53 24.70
N GLY A 137 -1.73 -21.56 25.28
CA GLY A 137 -2.06 -22.95 24.99
C GLY A 137 -3.55 -23.26 25.11
N GLU A 138 -4.19 -23.52 23.97
CA GLU A 138 -5.00 -24.70 23.63
C GLU A 138 -5.51 -24.52 22.18
N GLU A 139 -5.69 -25.66 21.50
CA GLU A 139 -6.13 -25.84 20.09
C GLU A 139 -5.08 -25.60 18.99
N GLU A 140 -4.25 -26.63 18.81
CA GLU A 140 -3.56 -26.93 17.55
C GLU A 140 -4.57 -27.60 16.58
N PRO A 141 -5.01 -26.97 15.47
CA PRO A 141 -5.65 -27.70 14.39
C PRO A 141 -4.55 -28.31 13.52
N ALA A 142 -4.32 -29.60 13.75
CA ALA A 142 -3.63 -30.59 12.90
C ALA A 142 -2.60 -30.05 11.89
N ALA A 143 -1.33 -30.18 12.23
CA ALA A 143 -0.25 -30.26 11.25
C ALA A 143 -0.59 -31.32 10.18
N GLN A 144 -0.85 -30.89 8.94
CA GLN A 144 -0.90 -31.82 7.80
C GLN A 144 0.51 -31.98 7.24
N PRO A 145 0.98 -33.23 7.00
CA PRO A 145 2.36 -33.52 6.66
C PRO A 145 2.73 -33.04 5.25
N PRO A 146 4.03 -32.85 4.96
CA PRO A 146 4.49 -32.32 3.69
C PRO A 146 4.14 -33.27 2.54
N ARG A 147 3.48 -32.74 1.50
CA ARG A 147 3.41 -33.39 0.20
C ARG A 147 4.49 -32.76 -0.68
N TYR A 148 5.45 -33.60 -1.06
CA TYR A 148 6.44 -33.34 -2.10
C TYR A 148 5.76 -33.07 -3.44
#